data_AF-A0A936ZWG7-F1
#
_entry.id   AF-A0A936ZWG7-F1
#
_cell.length_a   1.000
_cell.length_b   1.000
_cell.length_c   1.000
_cell.angle_alpha   90.00
_cell.angle_beta   90.00
_cell.angle_gamma   90.00
#
_symmetry.space_group_name_H-M   'P 1'
#
loop_
_entity.id
_entity.type
_entity.pdbx_description
1 polymer ?
#
loop_
_entity_poly.entity_id
_entity_poly.type
_entity_poly.pdbx_seq_one_letter_code
_entity_poly.pdbx_strand_id
1 'polypeptide(L)'
;MKFAWKALITLGALLALFAMNMDTTVSTGFGRVHNVGLVSQQQTLLILGCALFVGGLIVFGVVKLKQTPEDEAQERERREAAVIRAQETLAKSKAQSLERLVAAGVTINKVDQSARRYWGLLKRRYVLLAGALLLLLASLFPPREATTWDQGGVMVKNVVRPLLGTSNDPLLAGTLIREFVWILLGTSAVVIAISMSRRGGRQEGEGETLQQHAPSGRGSSKQIELRGELPDLFRGPSRDR
;
A
#
# COMPACT_ATOMS: atom_id res chain seq x y z
N MET A 1 3.37 22.73 -1.10
CA MET A 1 2.99 22.50 0.31
C MET A 1 2.53 21.07 0.66
N LYS A 2 2.13 20.20 -0.30
CA LYS A 2 1.64 18.83 -0.02
C LYS A 2 2.63 17.93 0.77
N PHE A 3 3.92 18.28 0.79
CA PHE A 3 4.96 17.53 1.53
C PHE A 3 5.18 18.02 2.97
N ALA A 4 4.86 19.28 3.29
CA ALA A 4 5.24 19.90 4.55
C ALA A 4 4.55 19.25 5.77
N TRP A 5 3.24 19.00 5.70
CA TRP A 5 2.51 18.36 6.80
C TRP A 5 2.94 16.90 7.00
N LYS A 6 3.25 16.17 5.91
CA LYS A 6 3.78 14.80 5.99
C LYS A 6 5.14 14.79 6.67
N ALA A 7 6.01 15.72 6.31
CA ALA A 7 7.32 15.88 6.94
C ALA A 7 7.18 16.21 8.44
N LEU A 8 6.27 17.11 8.83
CA LEU A 8 6.03 17.43 10.25
C LEU A 8 5.54 16.20 11.04
N ILE A 9 4.54 15.47 10.52
CA ILE A 9 4.01 14.28 11.20
C ILE A 9 5.08 13.21 11.34
N THR A 10 5.80 12.90 10.26
CA THR A 10 6.85 11.87 10.28
C THR A 10 8.02 12.25 11.20
N LEU A 11 8.50 13.50 11.12
CA LEU A 11 9.57 13.99 11.97
C LEU A 11 9.14 14.05 13.45
N GLY A 12 7.94 14.55 13.74
CA GLY A 12 7.40 14.61 15.10
C GLY A 12 7.23 13.23 15.73
N ALA A 13 6.70 12.27 14.97
CA ALA A 13 6.56 10.88 15.41
C ALA A 13 7.93 10.22 15.68
N LEU A 14 8.89 10.39 14.77
CA LEU A 14 10.25 9.88 14.96
C LEU A 14 10.95 10.49 16.17
N LEU A 15 10.82 11.80 16.37
CA LEU A 15 11.42 12.51 17.50
C LEU A 15 10.79 12.08 18.84
N ALA A 16 9.47 11.91 18.88
CA ALA A 16 8.76 11.41 20.07
C ALA A 16 9.21 9.98 20.42
N LEU A 17 9.28 9.08 19.43
CA LEU A 17 9.77 7.72 19.63
C LEU A 17 11.24 7.68 20.06
N PHE A 18 12.07 8.57 19.51
CA PHE A 18 13.46 8.73 19.94
C PHE A 18 13.54 9.17 21.40
N ALA A 19 12.78 10.19 21.79
CA ALA A 19 12.72 10.67 23.16
C ALA A 19 12.24 9.58 24.14
N MET A 20 11.19 8.83 23.79
CA MET A 20 10.69 7.73 24.62
C MET A 20 11.74 6.63 24.86
N ASN A 21 12.68 6.44 23.94
CA ASN A 21 13.72 5.41 24.04
C ASN A 21 15.05 5.91 24.64
N MET A 22 15.14 7.17 25.05
CA MET A 22 16.39 7.75 25.59
C MET A 22 16.73 7.15 26.96
N ASP A 23 17.99 6.72 27.18
CA ASP A 23 18.47 6.39 28.52
C ASP A 23 18.70 7.67 29.31
N THR A 24 18.09 7.77 30.49
CA THR A 24 18.28 8.92 31.37
C THR A 24 19.05 8.55 32.63
N THR A 25 19.62 7.35 32.69
CA THR A 25 20.41 6.90 33.83
C THR A 25 21.91 6.96 33.55
N VAL A 26 22.68 7.28 34.59
CA VAL A 26 24.15 7.26 34.57
C VAL A 26 24.66 6.32 35.65
N SER A 27 25.78 5.64 35.38
CA SER A 27 26.43 4.78 36.37
C SER A 27 27.22 5.63 37.35
N THR A 28 26.95 5.45 38.64
CA THR A 28 27.75 5.98 39.74
C THR A 28 28.39 4.82 40.49
N GLY A 29 29.44 5.07 41.28
CA GLY A 29 30.07 4.05 42.13
C GLY A 29 29.11 3.39 43.14
N PHE A 30 27.91 3.95 43.32
CA PHE A 30 26.86 3.46 44.22
C PHE A 30 25.65 2.88 43.47
N GLY A 31 25.69 2.76 42.13
CA GLY A 31 24.60 2.23 41.30
C GLY A 31 24.17 3.16 40.16
N ARG A 32 23.12 2.78 39.43
CA ARG A 32 22.53 3.63 38.38
C ARG A 32 21.58 4.64 39.01
N VAL A 33 21.82 5.92 38.76
CA VAL A 33 20.93 7.01 39.18
C VAL A 33 20.40 7.73 37.95
N HIS A 34 19.18 8.26 38.03
CA HIS A 34 18.65 9.11 36.96
C HIS A 34 19.38 10.46 36.95
N ASN A 35 19.95 10.81 35.81
CA ASN A 35 20.54 12.12 35.61
C ASN A 35 19.41 13.11 35.29
N VAL A 36 19.18 14.07 36.19
CA VAL A 36 18.12 15.09 36.05
C VAL A 36 18.26 15.87 34.74
N GLY A 37 19.48 16.15 34.28
CA GLY A 37 19.73 16.81 33.01
C GLY A 37 19.29 15.96 31.80
N LEU A 38 19.57 14.65 31.82
CA LEU A 38 19.11 13.74 30.76
C LEU A 38 17.60 13.54 30.79
N VAL A 39 16.99 13.46 31.98
CA VAL A 39 15.52 13.41 32.13
C VAL A 39 14.89 14.68 31.55
N SER A 40 15.45 15.86 31.86
CA SER A 40 14.98 17.12 31.29
C SER A 40 15.10 17.13 29.77
N GLN A 41 16.23 16.69 29.21
CA GLN A 41 16.42 16.61 27.76
C GLN A 41 15.42 15.65 27.09
N GLN A 42 15.16 14.49 27.72
CA GLN A 42 14.17 13.53 27.26
C GLN A 42 12.78 14.18 27.16
N GLN A 43 12.37 14.87 28.23
CA GLN A 43 11.09 15.55 28.29
C GLN A 43 10.99 16.68 27.26
N THR A 44 12.05 17.48 27.08
CA THR A 44 12.07 18.54 26.05
C THR A 44 11.91 17.97 24.64
N LEU A 45 12.65 16.91 24.30
CA LEU A 45 12.55 16.25 23.00
C LEU A 45 11.17 15.62 22.78
N LEU A 46 10.59 15.03 23.84
CA LEU A 46 9.25 14.46 23.80
C LEU A 46 8.19 15.53 23.54
N ILE A 47 8.23 16.65 24.28
CA ILE A 47 7.32 17.78 24.09
C ILE A 47 7.45 18.34 22.67
N LEU A 48 8.69 18.53 22.19
CA LEU A 48 8.94 19.03 20.84
C LEU A 48 8.42 18.06 19.76
N GLY A 49 8.63 16.75 19.93
CA GLY A 49 8.14 15.72 19.02
C GLY A 49 6.61 15.70 18.96
N CYS A 50 5.96 15.73 20.11
CA CYS A 50 4.50 15.81 20.21
C CYS A 50 3.94 17.11 19.60
N ALA A 51 4.58 18.25 19.85
CA ALA A 51 4.17 19.54 19.28
C ALA A 51 4.27 19.55 17.75
N LEU A 52 5.37 19.02 17.18
CA LEU A 52 5.54 18.87 15.73
C LEU A 52 4.51 17.91 15.13
N PHE A 53 4.23 16.79 15.81
CA PHE A 53 3.25 15.81 15.37
C PHE A 53 1.83 16.40 15.34
N VAL A 54 1.39 17.03 16.44
CA VAL A 54 0.08 17.69 16.54
C VAL A 54 -0.02 18.85 15.57
N GLY A 55 1.03 19.68 15.44
CA GLY A 55 1.09 20.75 14.44
C GLY A 55 0.94 20.21 13.01
N GLY A 56 1.57 19.09 12.70
CA GLY A 56 1.42 18.38 11.43
C GLY A 56 -0.02 17.91 11.18
N LEU A 57 -0.70 17.38 12.20
CA LEU A 57 -2.11 16.98 12.12
C LEU A 57 -3.06 18.17 11.92
N ILE A 58 -2.81 19.30 12.58
CA ILE A 58 -3.60 20.52 12.40
C ILE A 58 -3.46 21.05 10.97
N VAL A 59 -2.23 21.16 10.46
CA VAL A 59 -1.99 21.59 9.07
C VAL A 59 -2.63 20.62 8.07
N PHE A 60 -2.55 19.31 8.33
CA PHE A 60 -3.23 18.30 7.53
C PHE A 60 -4.75 18.52 7.51
N GLY A 61 -5.37 18.73 8.67
CA GLY A 61 -6.80 19.00 8.79
C GLY A 61 -7.22 20.25 8.03
N VAL A 62 -6.50 21.36 8.18
CA VAL A 62 -6.80 22.63 7.48
C VAL A 62 -6.63 22.48 5.97
N VAL A 63 -5.58 21.79 5.51
CA VAL A 63 -5.37 21.53 4.08
C VAL A 63 -6.49 20.66 3.52
N LYS A 64 -6.95 19.66 4.28
CA LYS A 64 -8.05 18.78 3.89
C LYS A 64 -9.41 19.48 3.87
N LEU A 65 -9.68 20.35 4.84
CA LEU A 65 -10.91 21.15 4.90
C LEU A 65 -11.01 22.16 3.73
N LYS A 66 -9.88 22.64 3.22
CA LYS A 66 -9.84 23.55 2.06
C LYS A 66 -10.00 22.85 0.71
N GLN A 67 -9.94 21.52 0.64
CA GLN A 67 -10.22 20.83 -0.60
C GLN A 67 -11.73 20.84 -0.84
N THR A 68 -12.17 21.62 -1.85
CA THR A 68 -13.55 21.54 -2.31
C THR A 68 -13.78 20.17 -2.96
N PRO A 69 -15.01 19.62 -2.89
CA PRO A 69 -15.33 18.35 -3.54
C PRO A 69 -15.12 18.40 -5.06
N GLU A 70 -15.25 19.58 -5.67
CA GLU A 70 -14.98 19.85 -7.09
C GLU A 70 -13.50 19.68 -7.44
N ASP A 71 -12.58 20.17 -6.59
CA ASP A 71 -11.13 19.98 -6.79
C ASP A 71 -10.74 18.50 -6.70
N GLU A 72 -11.36 17.73 -5.79
CA GLU A 72 -11.12 16.29 -5.68
C GLU A 72 -11.64 15.52 -6.90
N ALA A 73 -12.81 15.90 -7.44
CA ALA A 73 -13.34 15.33 -8.67
C ALA A 73 -12.42 15.61 -9.85
N GLN A 74 -11.95 16.85 -10.01
CA GLN A 74 -11.04 17.22 -11.08
C GLN A 74 -9.66 16.55 -10.94
N GLU A 75 -9.15 16.35 -9.71
CA GLU A 75 -7.90 15.61 -9.49
C GLU A 75 -8.07 14.11 -9.80
N ARG A 76 -9.25 13.52 -9.55
CA ARG A 76 -9.56 12.13 -9.95
C ARG A 76 -9.60 11.98 -11.45
N GLU A 77 -10.31 12.86 -12.16
CA GLU A 77 -10.36 12.83 -13.64
C GLU A 77 -8.96 12.97 -14.25
N ARG A 78 -8.12 13.87 -13.71
CA ARG A 78 -6.73 14.02 -14.16
C ARG A 78 -5.91 12.75 -13.92
N ARG A 79 -6.11 12.06 -12.79
CA ARG A 79 -5.44 10.79 -12.48
C ARG A 79 -5.91 9.68 -13.41
N GLU A 80 -7.20 9.59 -13.68
CA GLU A 80 -7.77 8.60 -14.60
C GLU A 80 -7.27 8.83 -16.03
N ALA A 81 -7.30 10.08 -16.52
CA ALA A 81 -6.74 10.44 -17.81
C ALA A 81 -5.23 10.16 -17.91
N ALA A 82 -4.46 10.42 -16.85
CA ALA A 82 -3.03 10.10 -16.80
C ALA A 82 -2.79 8.58 -16.82
N VAL A 83 -3.62 7.79 -16.13
CA VAL A 83 -3.55 6.32 -16.16
C VAL A 83 -3.89 5.78 -17.54
N ILE A 84 -4.92 6.32 -18.20
CA ILE A 84 -5.29 5.92 -19.56
C ILE A 84 -4.14 6.22 -20.54
N ARG A 85 -3.59 7.44 -20.52
CA ARG A 85 -2.44 7.80 -21.36
C ARG A 85 -1.21 6.94 -21.08
N ALA A 86 -0.94 6.62 -19.81
CA ALA A 86 0.13 5.71 -19.43
C ALA A 86 -0.13 4.30 -19.96
N GLN A 87 -1.37 3.81 -19.90
CA GLN A 87 -1.73 2.50 -20.45
C GLN A 87 -1.62 2.46 -21.97
N GLU A 88 -2.02 3.52 -22.67
CA GLU A 88 -1.90 3.62 -24.13
C GLU A 88 -0.43 3.62 -24.57
N THR A 89 0.43 4.39 -23.91
CA THR A 89 1.88 4.40 -24.21
C THR A 89 2.54 3.05 -23.90
N LEU A 90 2.10 2.39 -22.82
CA LEU A 90 2.56 1.05 -22.46
C LEU A 90 2.03 -0.02 -23.43
N ALA A 91 0.81 0.12 -23.93
CA ALA A 91 0.25 -0.76 -24.96
C ALA A 91 0.98 -0.59 -26.31
N LYS A 92 1.25 0.66 -26.72
CA LYS A 92 2.02 0.96 -27.94
C LYS A 92 3.45 0.42 -27.87
N SER A 93 4.15 0.64 -26.76
CA SER A 93 5.50 0.08 -26.56
C SER A 93 5.51 -1.45 -26.44
N LYS A 94 4.48 -2.05 -25.85
CA LYS A 94 4.28 -3.52 -25.86
C LYS A 94 4.05 -4.05 -27.27
N ALA A 95 3.19 -3.42 -28.07
CA ALA A 95 2.95 -3.82 -29.44
C ALA A 95 4.24 -3.77 -30.28
N GLN A 96 4.99 -2.67 -30.18
CA GLN A 96 6.29 -2.54 -30.87
C GLN A 96 7.33 -3.56 -30.41
N SER A 97 7.39 -3.87 -29.11
CA SER A 97 8.32 -4.89 -28.61
C SER A 97 7.90 -6.31 -28.99
N LEU A 98 6.60 -6.61 -29.02
CA LEU A 98 6.09 -7.88 -29.54
C LEU A 98 6.40 -8.04 -31.02
N GLU A 99 6.20 -7.01 -31.83
CA GLU A 99 6.52 -7.03 -33.25
C GLU A 99 8.02 -7.31 -33.48
N ARG A 100 8.90 -6.66 -32.71
CA ARG A 100 10.34 -6.94 -32.73
C ARG A 100 10.69 -8.36 -32.31
N LEU A 101 10.02 -8.91 -31.29
CA LEU A 101 10.27 -10.28 -30.82
C LEU A 101 9.78 -11.33 -31.82
N VAL A 102 8.63 -11.09 -32.45
CA VAL A 102 8.08 -11.94 -33.52
C VAL A 102 9.00 -11.92 -34.74
N ALA A 103 9.47 -10.74 -35.16
CA ALA A 103 10.44 -10.60 -36.24
C ALA A 103 11.78 -11.30 -35.93
N ALA A 104 12.18 -11.35 -34.65
CA ALA A 104 13.37 -12.06 -34.19
C ALA A 104 13.16 -13.57 -33.96
N GLY A 105 11.96 -14.11 -34.23
CA GLY A 105 11.64 -15.53 -34.03
C GLY A 105 11.67 -15.99 -32.56
N VAL A 106 11.58 -15.07 -31.60
CA VAL A 106 11.67 -15.38 -30.17
C VAL A 106 10.33 -15.92 -29.67
N THR A 107 10.29 -17.21 -29.33
CA THR A 107 9.11 -17.86 -28.74
C THR A 107 8.81 -17.35 -27.33
N ILE A 108 7.55 -16.95 -27.10
CA ILE A 108 7.03 -16.31 -25.86
C ILE A 108 7.34 -17.12 -24.58
N ASN A 109 7.44 -18.44 -24.67
CA ASN A 109 7.76 -19.32 -23.53
C ASN A 109 9.12 -19.02 -22.87
N LYS A 110 10.12 -18.52 -23.61
CA LYS A 110 11.45 -18.21 -23.03
C LYS A 110 11.46 -16.92 -22.19
N VAL A 111 10.59 -15.96 -22.50
CA VAL A 111 10.53 -14.66 -21.82
C VAL A 111 9.81 -14.78 -20.47
N ASP A 112 8.75 -15.59 -20.38
CA ASP A 112 8.02 -15.77 -19.12
C ASP A 112 8.86 -16.55 -18.08
N GLN A 113 9.67 -17.52 -18.52
CA GLN A 113 10.56 -18.25 -17.62
C GLN A 113 11.67 -17.38 -17.02
N SER A 114 12.27 -16.48 -17.80
CA SER A 114 13.32 -15.60 -17.28
C SER A 114 12.75 -14.56 -16.31
N ALA A 115 11.59 -13.97 -16.63
CA ALA A 115 10.91 -13.03 -15.74
C ALA A 115 10.56 -13.64 -14.38
N ARG A 116 10.04 -14.88 -14.34
CA ARG A 116 9.75 -15.59 -13.08
C ARG A 116 11.01 -15.84 -12.25
N ARG A 117 12.13 -16.19 -12.88
CA ARG A 117 13.42 -16.38 -12.20
C ARG A 117 13.94 -15.06 -11.59
N TYR A 118 13.89 -13.97 -12.36
CA TYR A 118 14.30 -12.65 -11.87
C TYR A 118 13.42 -12.15 -10.73
N TRP A 119 12.10 -12.34 -10.81
CA TRP A 119 11.18 -11.96 -9.74
C TRP A 119 11.45 -12.71 -8.43
N GLY A 120 11.76 -14.01 -8.52
CA GLY A 120 12.16 -14.80 -7.36
C GLY A 120 13.44 -14.29 -6.69
N LEU A 121 14.44 -13.90 -7.48
CA LEU A 121 15.70 -13.33 -6.97
C LEU A 121 15.48 -11.96 -6.34
N LEU A 122 14.68 -11.09 -6.97
CA LEU A 122 14.39 -9.76 -6.46
C LEU A 122 13.63 -9.82 -5.13
N LYS A 123 12.61 -10.69 -5.04
CA LYS A 123 11.85 -10.91 -3.80
C LYS A 123 12.76 -11.40 -2.67
N ARG A 124 13.67 -12.34 -2.94
CA ARG A 124 14.66 -12.80 -1.95
C ARG A 124 15.55 -11.66 -1.48
N ARG A 125 16.08 -10.82 -2.38
CA ARG A 125 16.91 -9.66 -2.01
C ARG A 125 16.18 -8.66 -1.13
N TYR A 126 14.93 -8.31 -1.47
CA TYR A 126 14.14 -7.39 -0.65
C TYR A 126 13.84 -7.94 0.74
N VAL A 127 13.48 -9.23 0.84
CA VAL A 127 13.24 -9.88 2.13
C VAL A 127 14.51 -9.91 2.97
N LEU A 128 15.68 -10.19 2.35
CA LEU A 128 16.97 -10.17 3.03
C LEU A 128 17.35 -8.76 3.49
N LEU A 129 17.16 -7.73 2.66
CA LEU A 129 17.43 -6.34 3.02
C LEU A 129 16.50 -5.87 4.15
N ALA A 130 15.22 -6.21 4.10
CA ALA A 130 14.28 -5.90 5.16
C ALA A 130 14.65 -6.60 6.47
N GLY A 131 15.02 -7.89 6.42
CA GLY A 131 15.52 -8.64 7.57
C GLY A 131 16.83 -8.08 8.14
N ALA A 132 17.77 -7.70 7.27
CA ALA A 132 19.03 -7.07 7.68
C ALA A 132 18.79 -5.70 8.31
N LEU A 133 17.88 -4.89 7.78
CA LEU A 133 17.49 -3.61 8.37
C LEU A 133 16.84 -3.81 9.75
N LEU A 134 15.99 -4.83 9.89
CA LEU A 134 15.38 -5.20 11.17
C LEU A 134 16.42 -5.67 12.20
N LEU A 135 17.39 -6.47 11.78
CA LEU A 135 18.51 -6.91 12.62
C LEU A 135 19.41 -5.73 13.00
N LEU A 136 19.70 -4.83 12.07
CA LEU A 136 20.48 -3.63 12.30
C LEU A 136 19.77 -2.71 13.31
N LEU A 137 18.47 -2.48 13.14
CA LEU A 137 17.63 -1.79 14.12
C LEU A 137 17.65 -2.49 15.47
N ALA A 138 17.49 -3.81 15.54
CA ALA A 138 17.56 -4.55 16.79
C ALA A 138 18.94 -4.44 17.47
N SER A 139 20.02 -4.39 16.69
CA SER A 139 21.39 -4.23 17.21
C SER A 139 21.67 -2.82 17.74
N LEU A 140 21.02 -1.80 17.16
CA LEU A 140 21.08 -0.41 17.65
C LEU A 140 20.38 -0.25 19.01
N PHE A 141 19.50 -1.18 19.38
CA PHE A 141 18.80 -1.20 20.66
C PHE A 141 19.15 -2.46 21.46
N PRO A 142 20.41 -2.57 21.97
CA PRO A 142 20.81 -3.73 22.75
C PRO A 142 19.91 -3.93 23.97
N PRO A 143 19.66 -5.19 24.38
CA PRO A 143 18.91 -5.49 25.59
C PRO A 143 19.56 -4.79 26.78
N ARG A 144 18.75 -4.06 27.56
CA ARG A 144 19.24 -3.39 28.77
C ARG A 144 18.88 -4.27 29.96
N GLU A 145 19.88 -4.58 30.78
CA GLU A 145 19.61 -5.17 32.09
C GLU A 145 18.94 -4.10 32.95
N ALA A 146 17.73 -4.39 33.42
CA ALA A 146 17.05 -3.57 34.41
C ALA A 146 17.20 -4.27 35.77
N THR A 147 17.87 -3.61 36.71
CA THR A 147 17.91 -4.03 38.10
C THR A 147 16.73 -3.37 38.80
N THR A 148 15.71 -4.16 39.15
CA THR A 148 14.61 -3.72 39.99
C THR A 148 14.87 -4.15 41.42
N TRP A 149 14.71 -3.23 42.37
CA TRP A 149 14.72 -3.56 43.79
C TRP A 149 13.32 -3.99 44.18
N ASP A 150 13.15 -5.24 44.58
CA ASP A 150 11.90 -5.70 45.17
C ASP A 150 11.76 -5.11 46.59
N GLN A 151 10.52 -4.95 47.08
CA GLN A 151 10.21 -4.35 48.39
C GLN A 151 10.84 -5.09 49.58
N GLY A 152 11.42 -6.27 49.37
CA GLY A 152 12.21 -7.03 50.34
C GLY A 152 13.72 -6.82 50.30
N GLY A 153 14.25 -5.89 49.49
CA GLY A 153 15.70 -5.60 49.44
C GLY A 153 16.54 -6.64 48.68
N VAL A 154 15.91 -7.63 48.05
CA VAL A 154 16.60 -8.61 47.20
C VAL A 154 16.77 -8.02 45.80
N MET A 155 18.01 -7.97 45.31
CA MET A 155 18.30 -7.60 43.93
C MET A 155 17.82 -8.73 43.00
N VAL A 156 16.87 -8.42 42.11
CA VAL A 156 16.48 -9.32 41.02
C VAL A 156 16.97 -8.71 39.70
N LYS A 157 17.88 -9.40 39.01
CA LYS A 157 18.32 -9.02 37.66
C LYS A 157 17.30 -9.52 36.65
N ASN A 158 16.55 -8.60 36.04
CA ASN A 158 15.64 -8.92 34.95
C ASN A 158 16.23 -8.39 33.63
N VAL A 159 16.37 -9.28 32.65
CA VAL A 159 16.79 -8.88 31.29
C VAL A 159 15.56 -8.31 30.58
N VAL A 160 15.49 -6.99 30.45
CA VAL A 160 14.38 -6.32 29.77
C VAL A 160 14.78 -6.10 28.32
N ARG A 161 14.11 -6.79 27.40
CA ARG A 161 14.23 -6.53 25.96
C ARG A 161 13.23 -5.43 25.61
N PRO A 162 13.66 -4.21 25.22
CA PRO A 162 12.76 -3.08 24.99
C PRO A 162 11.73 -3.35 23.88
N LEU A 163 12.02 -4.31 22.99
CA LEU A 163 11.16 -4.72 21.88
C LEU A 163 10.18 -5.87 22.19
N LEU A 164 10.40 -6.64 23.27
CA LEU A 164 9.66 -7.87 23.54
C LEU A 164 8.88 -7.85 24.87
N GLY A 165 9.09 -6.84 25.72
CA GLY A 165 8.47 -6.79 27.05
C GLY A 165 8.98 -7.91 27.97
N THR A 166 8.46 -7.93 29.20
CA THR A 166 8.63 -9.08 30.11
C THR A 166 7.56 -10.13 29.77
N SER A 167 7.75 -11.40 30.18
CA SER A 167 6.80 -12.49 29.88
C SER A 167 5.36 -12.23 30.34
N ASN A 168 5.16 -11.28 31.24
CA ASN A 168 3.88 -11.01 31.87
C ASN A 168 3.18 -9.75 31.33
N ASP A 169 3.90 -8.87 30.60
CA ASP A 169 3.33 -7.65 29.98
C ASP A 169 4.07 -7.31 28.67
N PRO A 170 3.59 -7.80 27.50
CA PRO A 170 4.18 -7.42 26.22
C PRO A 170 3.84 -5.95 25.93
N LEU A 171 4.83 -5.07 26.12
CA LEU A 171 4.73 -3.65 25.81
C LEU A 171 4.25 -3.42 24.36
N LEU A 172 3.49 -2.33 24.18
CA LEU A 172 2.85 -1.81 22.95
C LEU A 172 3.71 -1.92 21.67
N ALA A 173 5.04 -1.90 21.77
CA ALA A 173 5.98 -2.00 20.66
C ALA A 173 5.92 -3.35 19.94
N GLY A 174 5.75 -4.46 20.67
CA GLY A 174 5.62 -5.80 20.07
C GLY A 174 4.33 -5.93 19.27
N THR A 175 3.23 -5.37 19.79
CA THR A 175 1.94 -5.30 19.10
C THR A 175 2.04 -4.41 17.86
N LEU A 176 2.68 -3.23 17.95
CA LEU A 176 2.87 -2.33 16.81
C LEU A 176 3.72 -2.95 15.71
N ILE A 177 4.78 -3.70 16.04
CA ILE A 177 5.60 -4.41 15.04
C ILE A 177 4.81 -5.55 14.41
N ARG A 178 4.03 -6.30 15.19
CA ARG A 178 3.15 -7.35 14.67
C ARG A 178 2.14 -6.78 13.68
N GLU A 179 1.50 -5.66 14.01
CA GLU A 179 0.55 -4.98 13.13
C GLU A 179 1.24 -4.37 11.89
N PHE A 180 2.43 -3.78 12.03
CA PHE A 180 3.20 -3.28 10.87
C PHE A 180 3.62 -4.39 9.91
N VAL A 181 4.04 -5.55 10.44
CA VAL A 181 4.39 -6.73 9.65
C VAL A 181 3.14 -7.28 8.95
N TRP A 182 2.00 -7.32 9.62
CA TRP A 182 0.72 -7.70 9.01
C TRP A 182 0.25 -6.73 7.92
N ILE A 183 0.48 -5.42 8.06
CA ILE A 183 0.16 -4.43 7.02
C ILE A 183 1.09 -4.58 5.81
N LEU A 184 2.39 -4.80 6.04
CA LEU A 184 3.38 -5.05 4.98
C LEU A 184 3.14 -6.37 4.21
N LEU A 185 2.73 -7.43 4.92
CA LEU A 185 2.38 -8.72 4.32
C LEU A 185 0.96 -8.74 3.75
N GLY A 186 0.01 -8.03 4.35
CA GLY A 186 -1.39 -7.97 3.94
C GLY A 186 -1.63 -7.12 2.70
N THR A 187 -0.88 -6.03 2.53
CA THR A 187 -0.95 -5.20 1.30
C THR A 187 -0.49 -5.98 0.06
N SER A 188 0.41 -6.96 0.22
CA SER A 188 0.78 -7.84 -0.89
C SER A 188 -0.29 -8.89 -1.21
N ALA A 189 -1.08 -9.36 -0.23
CA ALA A 189 -2.21 -10.25 -0.48
C ALA A 189 -3.35 -9.56 -1.25
N VAL A 190 -3.67 -8.30 -0.92
CA VAL A 190 -4.71 -7.51 -1.62
C VAL A 190 -4.32 -7.22 -3.07
N VAL A 191 -3.06 -6.88 -3.33
CA VAL A 191 -2.56 -6.66 -4.70
C VAL A 191 -2.57 -7.97 -5.51
N ILE A 192 -2.26 -9.11 -4.89
CA ILE A 192 -2.35 -10.43 -5.54
C ILE A 192 -3.81 -10.80 -5.83
N ALA A 193 -4.73 -10.58 -4.89
CA ALA A 193 -6.17 -10.86 -5.07
C ALA A 193 -6.80 -10.00 -6.19
N ILE A 194 -6.46 -8.70 -6.27
CA ILE A 194 -6.90 -7.81 -7.35
C ILE A 194 -6.33 -8.25 -8.70
N SER A 195 -5.08 -8.73 -8.73
CA SER A 195 -4.45 -9.23 -9.97
C SER A 195 -5.07 -10.55 -10.47
N MET A 196 -5.56 -11.41 -9.56
CA MET A 196 -6.22 -12.67 -9.91
C MET A 196 -7.70 -12.45 -10.30
N SER A 197 -8.41 -11.54 -9.62
CA SER A 197 -9.80 -11.20 -9.97
C SER A 197 -9.92 -10.64 -11.40
N ARG A 198 -8.91 -9.89 -11.87
CA ARG A 198 -8.86 -9.40 -13.26
C ARG A 198 -8.60 -10.46 -14.35
N ARG A 199 -8.16 -11.68 -13.98
CA ARG A 199 -7.95 -12.78 -14.93
C ARG A 199 -9.16 -13.71 -15.07
N GLY A 200 -10.12 -13.67 -14.15
CA GLY A 200 -11.29 -14.57 -14.16
C GLY A 200 -12.46 -14.12 -15.06
N GLY A 201 -12.46 -12.90 -15.58
CA GLY A 201 -13.61 -12.34 -16.32
C GLY A 201 -13.60 -12.51 -17.84
N ARG A 202 -12.77 -13.39 -18.41
CA ARG A 202 -12.64 -13.51 -19.87
C ARG A 202 -12.52 -14.96 -20.36
N GLN A 203 -13.49 -15.80 -20.03
CA GLN A 203 -13.83 -16.99 -20.82
C GLN A 203 -15.32 -17.31 -20.62
N GLU A 204 -16.16 -16.75 -21.47
CA GLU A 204 -17.45 -17.35 -21.88
C GLU A 204 -17.83 -16.66 -23.19
N GLY A 205 -17.40 -17.29 -24.30
CA GLY A 205 -17.49 -16.75 -25.65
C GLY A 205 -16.80 -17.63 -26.68
N GLU A 206 -16.81 -18.94 -26.46
CA GLU A 206 -16.68 -19.96 -27.50
C GLU A 206 -18.05 -20.65 -27.49
N GLY A 207 -18.88 -20.59 -28.52
CA GLY A 207 -18.53 -21.00 -29.87
C GLY A 207 -19.23 -22.32 -30.18
N GLU A 208 -20.52 -22.44 -29.88
CA GLU A 208 -21.36 -23.54 -30.39
C GLU A 208 -21.57 -23.34 -31.89
N THR A 209 -20.61 -23.86 -32.66
CA THR A 209 -20.78 -24.18 -34.07
C THR A 209 -21.61 -25.46 -34.15
N LEU A 210 -22.93 -25.31 -34.07
CA LEU A 210 -23.85 -26.41 -34.36
C LEU A 210 -23.87 -26.65 -35.88
N GLN A 211 -23.35 -27.83 -36.20
CA GLN A 211 -23.35 -28.54 -37.45
C GLN A 211 -24.60 -28.30 -38.32
N GLN A 212 -24.30 -27.99 -39.58
CA GLN A 212 -25.18 -28.21 -40.72
C GLN A 212 -25.67 -29.67 -40.74
N HIS A 213 -26.97 -29.86 -40.51
CA HIS A 213 -27.68 -31.01 -41.02
C HIS A 213 -28.90 -30.52 -41.81
N ALA A 214 -28.84 -30.75 -43.11
CA ALA A 214 -29.92 -30.49 -44.04
C ALA A 214 -31.09 -31.44 -43.78
N PRO A 215 -32.33 -30.97 -43.97
CA PRO A 215 -33.33 -31.81 -44.62
C PRO A 215 -33.88 -31.13 -45.87
N SER A 216 -33.78 -31.87 -46.97
CA SER A 216 -34.63 -31.69 -48.14
C SER A 216 -36.10 -31.73 -47.73
N GLY A 217 -36.84 -30.66 -47.98
CA GLY A 217 -38.23 -30.54 -47.55
C GLY A 217 -39.00 -29.52 -48.36
N ARG A 218 -39.40 -29.94 -49.56
CA ARG A 218 -40.44 -29.38 -50.43
C ARG A 218 -41.57 -28.67 -49.64
N GLY A 219 -41.90 -27.45 -50.05
CA GLY A 219 -43.30 -27.02 -50.16
C GLY A 219 -43.71 -25.77 -49.39
N SER A 220 -44.42 -24.92 -50.13
CA SER A 220 -45.45 -23.99 -49.68
C SER A 220 -45.04 -22.53 -49.49
N SER A 221 -45.24 -21.82 -50.59
CA SER A 221 -45.45 -20.39 -50.71
C SER A 221 -46.41 -19.85 -49.64
N LYS A 222 -45.96 -18.86 -48.87
CA LYS A 222 -46.83 -17.81 -48.34
C LYS A 222 -46.11 -16.47 -48.46
N GLN A 223 -46.48 -15.74 -49.50
CA GLN A 223 -46.40 -14.28 -49.52
C GLN A 223 -47.18 -13.76 -48.30
N ILE A 224 -46.50 -13.00 -47.45
CA ILE A 224 -47.15 -12.02 -46.58
C ILE A 224 -46.47 -10.69 -46.86
N GLU A 225 -47.04 -10.02 -47.85
CA GLU A 225 -47.10 -8.58 -47.96
C GLU A 225 -47.88 -8.04 -46.76
N LEU A 226 -47.36 -7.01 -46.07
CA LEU A 226 -48.16 -5.86 -45.59
C LEU A 226 -47.29 -4.85 -44.83
N ARG A 227 -47.34 -3.60 -45.33
CA ARG A 227 -47.47 -2.31 -44.64
C ARG A 227 -46.93 -2.26 -43.20
N GLY A 228 -46.00 -1.38 -42.86
CA GLY A 228 -46.19 0.07 -42.94
C GLY A 228 -46.29 0.63 -41.51
N GLU A 229 -45.90 1.90 -41.35
CA GLU A 229 -45.87 2.70 -40.13
C GLU A 229 -44.51 2.83 -39.43
N LEU A 230 -43.76 3.82 -39.93
CA LEU A 230 -42.75 4.56 -39.18
C LEU A 230 -43.49 5.65 -38.37
N PRO A 231 -43.39 5.70 -37.04
CA PRO A 231 -43.92 6.82 -36.29
C PRO A 231 -42.95 8.02 -36.36
N ASP A 232 -43.38 9.04 -37.11
CA ASP A 232 -42.92 10.42 -36.97
C ASP A 232 -43.24 10.91 -35.56
N LEU A 233 -42.25 10.88 -34.67
CA LEU A 233 -42.33 11.47 -33.34
C LEU A 233 -41.18 12.45 -33.17
N PHE A 234 -41.55 13.71 -32.94
CA PHE A 234 -40.73 14.88 -32.59
C PHE A 234 -40.32 15.82 -33.73
N ARG A 235 -41.34 16.48 -34.28
CA ARG A 235 -41.23 17.79 -34.94
C ARG A 235 -41.95 18.86 -34.11
N GLY A 236 -41.19 19.84 -33.59
CA GLY A 236 -41.67 21.18 -33.17
C GLY A 236 -42.20 21.32 -31.73
N PRO A 237 -42.21 22.56 -31.17
CA PRO A 237 -42.47 23.79 -31.90
C PRO A 237 -41.35 24.84 -31.87
N SER A 238 -41.12 25.43 -33.04
CA SER A 238 -40.63 26.79 -33.22
C SER A 238 -41.61 27.78 -32.60
N ARG A 239 -41.11 28.73 -31.82
CA ARG A 239 -41.86 29.96 -31.53
C ARG A 239 -40.94 31.16 -31.57
N ASP A 240 -41.06 31.89 -32.67
CA ASP A 240 -40.70 33.29 -32.79
C ASP A 240 -41.61 34.13 -31.90
N ARG A 241 -41.01 34.98 -31.06
CA ARG A 241 -41.25 36.42 -30.87
C ARG A 241 -40.49 36.93 -29.66
#